data_AF-A0A8J8TSN0-F1
#
_entry.id   AF-A0A8J8TSN0-F1
#
_cell.length_a   1.000
_cell.length_b   1.000
_cell.length_c   1.000
_cell.angle_alpha   90.00
_cell.angle_beta   90.00
_cell.angle_gamma   90.00
#
_symmetry.space_group_name_H-M   'P 1'
#
loop_
_entity.id
_entity.type
_entity.pdbx_description
1 polymer ?
#
loop_
_entity_poly.entity_id
_entity_poly.type
_entity_poly.pdbx_seq_one_letter_code
_entity_poly.pdbx_strand_id
1 'polypeptide(L)' 'MPSSIVLQAGGGAAFFAFLLFVVSIALIVWTYADAQKNSSHPAFLWAIVVFFAPLLGIVLYLLLGRNTR' A
#
# COMPACT_ATOMS: atom_id res chain seq x y z
N MET A 1 0.52 32.69 22.26
CA MET A 1 1.54 31.90 21.53
C MET A 1 1.04 30.46 21.48
N PRO A 2 0.72 29.86 20.33
CA PRO A 2 0.45 28.43 20.29
C PRO A 2 1.69 27.69 20.83
N SER A 3 1.47 26.70 21.71
CA SER A 3 2.58 25.97 22.35
C SER A 3 3.35 25.16 21.31
N SER A 4 4.69 25.17 21.39
CA SER A 4 5.58 24.41 20.51
C SER A 4 5.24 22.92 20.44
N ILE A 5 4.64 22.37 21.51
CA ILE A 5 4.14 21.00 21.61
C ILE A 5 3.05 20.71 20.56
N VAL A 6 2.10 21.63 20.33
CA VAL A 6 1.02 21.44 19.35
C VAL A 6 1.57 21.49 17.91
N LEU A 7 2.54 22.37 17.64
CA LEU A 7 3.18 22.48 16.34
C LEU A 7 4.07 21.26 16.01
N GLN A 8 4.82 20.75 16.98
CA GLN A 8 5.62 19.52 16.84
C GLN A 8 4.75 18.27 16.67
N ALA A 9 3.62 18.18 17.40
CA ALA A 9 2.65 17.10 17.23
C ALA A 9 2.05 17.08 15.81
N GLY A 10 1.72 18.26 15.26
CA GLY A 10 1.22 18.38 13.89
C GLY A 10 2.27 17.98 12.83
N GLY A 11 3.52 18.41 13.00
CA GLY A 11 4.61 18.06 12.08
C GLY A 11 4.95 16.56 12.08
N GLY A 12 5.01 15.94 13.26
CA GLY A 12 5.28 14.51 13.38
C GLY A 12 4.17 13.64 12.78
N ALA A 13 2.91 13.98 13.02
CA ALA A 13 1.77 13.27 12.46
C ALA A 13 1.71 13.37 10.93
N ALA A 14 1.99 14.56 10.36
CA ALA A 14 2.02 14.77 8.92
C ALA A 14 3.14 13.98 8.25
N PHE A 15 4.35 13.98 8.82
CA PHE A 15 5.46 13.19 8.30
C PHE A 15 5.17 11.69 8.36
N PHE A 16 4.61 11.20 9.45
CA PHE A 16 4.21 9.79 9.58
C PHE A 16 3.14 9.41 8.55
N ALA A 17 2.10 10.25 8.36
CA ALA A 17 1.09 10.03 7.34
C ALA A 17 1.67 10.01 5.92
N PHE A 18 2.66 10.88 5.64
CA PHE A 18 3.40 10.87 4.38
C PHE A 18 4.18 9.57 4.16
N LEU A 19 4.86 9.05 5.18
CA LEU A 19 5.53 7.76 5.08
C LEU A 19 4.55 6.62 4.80
N LEU A 20 3.40 6.59 5.49
CA LEU A 20 2.35 5.61 5.23
C LEU A 20 1.80 5.71 3.81
N PHE A 21 1.64 6.93 3.29
CA PHE A 21 1.25 7.15 1.91
C PHE A 21 2.27 6.58 0.92
N VAL A 22 3.57 6.87 1.11
CA VAL A 22 4.65 6.33 0.28
C VAL A 22 4.67 4.80 0.31
N VAL A 23 4.55 4.20 1.50
CA VAL A 23 4.47 2.74 1.66
C VAL A 23 3.25 2.18 0.92
N SER A 24 2.10 2.84 1.02
CA SER A 24 0.87 2.40 0.34
C SER A 24 1.04 2.40 -1.18
N ILE A 25 1.62 3.46 -1.75
CA ILE A 25 1.94 3.52 -3.18
C ILE A 25 2.94 2.44 -3.58
N ALA A 26 4.00 2.24 -2.78
CA ALA A 26 4.99 1.20 -3.04
C ALA A 26 4.36 -0.20 -3.08
N LEU A 27 3.42 -0.50 -2.17
CA LEU A 27 2.70 -1.77 -2.14
C LEU A 27 1.82 -1.98 -3.38
N ILE A 28 1.13 -0.94 -3.85
CA ILE A 28 0.30 -1.01 -5.06
C ILE A 28 1.18 -1.31 -6.28
N VAL A 29 2.27 -0.56 -6.46
CA VAL A 29 3.21 -0.73 -7.58
C VAL A 29 3.87 -2.09 -7.52
N TRP A 30 4.31 -2.52 -6.34
CA TRP A 30 4.89 -3.85 -6.14
C TRP A 30 3.89 -4.96 -6.49
N THR A 31 2.65 -4.87 -6.01
CA THR A 31 1.61 -5.87 -6.30
C THR A 31 1.34 -5.98 -7.79
N TYR A 32 1.25 -4.84 -8.48
CA TYR A 32 1.07 -4.82 -9.93
C TYR A 32 2.26 -5.48 -10.65
N ALA A 33 3.50 -5.11 -10.29
CA ALA A 33 4.70 -5.63 -10.91
C ALA A 33 4.91 -7.13 -10.65
N ASP A 34 4.62 -7.61 -9.44
CA ASP A 34 4.68 -9.05 -9.10
C ASP A 34 3.57 -9.82 -9.82
N ALA A 35 2.35 -9.26 -9.88
CA ALA A 35 1.20 -9.91 -10.52
C ALA A 35 1.38 -10.08 -12.03
N GLN A 36 2.10 -9.19 -12.70
CA GLN A 36 2.44 -9.37 -14.12
C GLN A 36 3.23 -10.66 -14.40
N LYS A 37 3.96 -11.18 -13.41
CA LYS A 37 4.81 -12.37 -13.56
C LYS A 37 4.23 -13.60 -12.87
N ASN A 38 3.51 -13.38 -11.77
CA ASN A 38 3.16 -14.46 -10.84
C ASN A 38 1.64 -14.69 -10.68
N SER A 39 0.79 -14.01 -11.45
CA SER A 39 -0.67 -14.16 -11.39
C SER A 39 -1.26 -14.62 -12.72
N SER A 40 -2.19 -15.58 -12.66
CA SER A 40 -3.05 -15.96 -13.81
C SER A 40 -4.13 -14.93 -14.10
N HIS A 41 -4.41 -14.05 -13.14
CA HIS A 41 -5.39 -12.97 -13.25
C HIS A 41 -4.71 -11.66 -13.68
N PRO A 42 -5.45 -10.75 -14.36
CA PRO A 42 -4.92 -9.44 -14.74
C PRO A 42 -4.30 -8.68 -13.55
N ALA A 43 -3.03 -8.26 -13.70
CA ALA A 43 -2.28 -7.57 -12.66
C ALA A 43 -2.97 -6.31 -12.12
N PHE A 44 -3.71 -5.61 -12.98
CA PHE A 44 -4.47 -4.42 -12.61
C PHE A 44 -5.57 -4.69 -11.55
N LEU A 45 -6.18 -5.88 -11.56
CA LEU A 45 -7.19 -6.23 -10.55
C LEU A 45 -6.58 -6.27 -9.16
N TRP A 46 -5.40 -6.88 -9.02
CA TRP A 46 -4.70 -6.95 -7.73
C TRP A 46 -4.24 -5.58 -7.24
N ALA A 47 -3.78 -4.71 -8.15
CA ALA A 47 -3.45 -3.33 -7.82
C ALA A 47 -4.66 -2.54 -7.26
N ILE A 48 -5.85 -2.72 -7.86
CA ILE A 48 -7.09 -2.11 -7.36
C ILE A 48 -7.46 -2.64 -5.97
N VAL A 49 -7.38 -3.95 -5.76
CA VAL A 49 -7.71 -4.55 -4.46
C VAL A 49 -6.79 -4.01 -3.36
N VAL A 50 -5.48 -3.89 -3.64
CA VAL A 50 -4.51 -3.32 -2.70
C VAL A 50 -4.70 -1.81 -2.52
N PHE A 51 -5.15 -1.07 -3.54
CA PHE A 51 -5.46 0.35 -3.41
C PHE A 51 -6.62 0.61 -2.43
N PHE A 52 -7.72 -0.14 -2.54
CA PHE A 52 -8.90 0.04 -1.66
C PHE A 52 -8.76 -0.65 -0.30
N ALA A 53 -7.99 -1.73 -0.22
CA ALA A 53 -7.77 -2.48 1.02
C ALA A 53 -6.30 -2.92 1.11
N PRO A 54 -5.37 -2.06 1.56
CA PRO A 54 -3.93 -2.34 1.49
C PRO A 54 -3.52 -3.65 2.17
N LEU A 55 -3.93 -3.84 3.43
CA LEU A 55 -3.55 -5.03 4.19
C LEU A 55 -4.26 -6.29 3.67
N LEU A 56 -5.59 -6.24 3.56
CA LEU A 56 -6.38 -7.39 3.08
C LEU A 56 -6.03 -7.75 1.64
N GLY A 57 -5.83 -6.76 0.77
CA GLY A 57 -5.47 -6.95 -0.62
C GLY A 57 -4.12 -7.62 -0.80
N ILE A 58 -3.12 -7.26 0.01
CA ILE A 58 -1.81 -7.93 -0.01
C ILE A 58 -1.95 -9.37 0.46
N VAL A 59 -2.70 -9.63 1.54
CA VAL A 59 -2.93 -11.00 2.04
C VAL A 59 -3.65 -11.84 0.98
N LEU A 60 -4.70 -11.31 0.36
CA LEU A 60 -5.42 -12.00 -0.72
C LEU A 60 -4.53 -12.23 -1.93
N TYR A 61 -3.70 -11.26 -2.30
CA TYR A 61 -2.76 -11.40 -3.41
C TYR A 61 -1.76 -12.53 -3.17
N LEU A 62 -1.17 -12.59 -1.97
CA LEU A 62 -0.19 -13.61 -1.61
C LEU A 62 -0.79 -15.02 -1.55
N LEU A 63 -2.03 -15.16 -1.07
CA LEU A 63 -2.68 -16.46 -0.88
C LEU A 63 -3.38 -16.97 -2.15
N LEU A 64 -4.03 -16.08 -2.91
CA LEU A 64 -4.87 -16.45 -4.07
C LEU A 64 -4.31 -15.91 -5.39
N GLY A 65 -3.72 -14.72 -5.39
CA GLY A 65 -3.26 -14.05 -6.60
C GLY A 65 -1.95 -14.59 -7.17
N ARG A 66 -1.06 -15.08 -6.31
CA ARG A 66 0.25 -15.59 -6.69
C ARG A 66 0.20 -17.07 -7.08
N ASN A 67 -0.50 -17.37 -8.17
CA ASN A 67 -0.90 -18.72 -8.56
C ASN A 67 -0.29 -19.23 -9.88
N THR A 68 0.57 -18.44 -10.54
CA THR A 68 1.32 -18.91 -11.69
C THR A 68 2.48 -19.78 -11.19
N ARG A 69 2.40 -21.09 -11.42
CA ARG A 69 3.51 -22.03 -11.25
C ARG A 69 4.35 -22.10 -12.51
#